data_AF-A0AB38HCC8-F1
#
_entry.id   AF-A0AB38HCC8-F1
#
_cell.length_a   1.000
_cell.length_b   1.000
_cell.length_c   1.000
_cell.angle_alpha   90.00
_cell.angle_beta   90.00
_cell.angle_gamma   90.00
#
_symmetry.space_group_name_H-M   'P 1'
#
loop_
_entity.id
_entity.type
_entity.pdbx_description
1 polymer ?
#
loop_
_entity_poly.entity_id
_entity_poly.type
_entity_poly.pdbx_seq_one_letter_code
_entity_poly.pdbx_strand_id
1 'polypeptide(L)'
;MLRQLMRQARKRIANGGSVISISVETFFEFITTIPNIFRLLLRESSGTSQSFRTAAAREIKHFMMNLLNIYLKKNNYPQDIAYVQSEGIVTLVFTAGANALDMNKKEREQLKERVILQLKMLAKGLIIQQIK
;
A
#
# COMPACT_ATOMS: atom_id res chain seq x y z
N MET A 1 -2.75 -3.95 14.22
CA MET A 1 -1.44 -4.49 13.82
C MET A 1 -0.86 -3.77 12.60
N LEU A 2 -1.62 -3.67 11.49
CA LEU A 2 -1.28 -2.84 10.32
C LEU A 2 -0.89 -1.40 10.67
N ARG A 3 -1.54 -0.81 11.68
CA ARG A 3 -1.22 0.54 12.19
C ARG A 3 0.22 0.72 12.67
N GLN A 4 0.81 -0.28 13.33
CA GLN A 4 2.18 -0.18 13.83
C GLN A 4 3.20 -0.19 12.69
N LEU A 5 2.95 -0.97 11.65
CA LEU A 5 3.76 -0.97 10.43
C LEU A 5 3.65 0.33 9.66
N MET A 6 2.46 0.89 9.56
CA MET A 6 2.30 2.20 8.93
C MET A 6 2.97 3.31 9.72
N ARG A 7 3.07 3.17 11.04
CA ARG A 7 3.86 4.08 11.86
C ARG A 7 5.36 3.89 11.62
N GLN A 8 5.83 2.66 11.43
CA GLN A 8 7.22 2.35 11.10
C GLN A 8 7.61 2.86 9.71
N ALA A 9 6.78 2.63 8.70
CA ALA A 9 6.94 3.17 7.35
C ALA A 9 7.02 4.70 7.39
N ARG A 10 6.12 5.36 8.15
CA ARG A 10 6.14 6.82 8.33
C ARG A 10 7.42 7.33 9.00
N LYS A 11 7.92 6.65 10.02
CA LYS A 11 9.21 7.00 10.65
C LYS A 11 10.36 6.89 9.65
N ARG A 12 10.38 5.84 8.82
CA ARG A 12 11.40 5.66 7.77
C ARG A 12 11.30 6.75 6.69
N ILE A 13 10.09 7.12 6.28
CA ILE A 13 9.85 8.20 5.30
C ILE A 13 10.33 9.56 5.83
N ALA A 14 10.17 9.83 7.12
CA ALA A 14 10.63 11.08 7.74
C ALA A 14 12.16 11.26 7.69
N ASN A 15 12.91 10.16 7.56
CA ASN A 15 14.38 10.17 7.47
C ASN A 15 14.90 10.42 6.04
N GLY A 16 14.02 10.72 5.07
CA GLY A 16 14.37 10.97 3.68
C GLY A 16 14.22 9.74 2.77
N GLY A 17 14.15 9.98 1.46
CA GLY A 17 14.02 8.95 0.42
C GLY A 17 12.65 8.92 -0.29
N SER A 18 12.52 8.00 -1.25
CA SER A 18 11.29 7.81 -2.04
C SER A 18 10.18 7.26 -1.14
N VAL A 19 9.13 8.05 -0.92
CA VAL A 19 7.93 7.67 -0.15
C VAL A 19 7.36 6.34 -0.65
N ILE A 20 7.34 6.16 -1.97
CA ILE A 20 6.83 4.95 -2.62
C ILE A 20 7.71 3.74 -2.28
N SER A 21 9.02 3.85 -2.48
CA SER A 21 9.96 2.74 -2.27
C SER A 21 9.94 2.28 -0.81
N ILE A 22 10.03 3.22 0.13
CA ILE A 22 10.04 2.93 1.57
C ILE A 22 8.72 2.29 2.01
N SER A 23 7.59 2.73 1.46
CA SER A 23 6.27 2.17 1.78
C SER A 23 6.14 0.72 1.29
N VAL A 24 6.58 0.44 0.06
CA VAL A 24 6.55 -0.92 -0.51
C VAL A 24 7.50 -1.84 0.25
N GLU A 25 8.72 -1.41 0.51
CA GLU A 25 9.70 -2.21 1.26
C GLU A 25 9.19 -2.55 2.66
N THR A 26 8.66 -1.57 3.40
CA THR A 26 8.13 -1.80 4.74
C THR A 26 6.92 -2.75 4.72
N PHE A 27 6.08 -2.67 3.68
CA PHE A 27 4.94 -3.57 3.51
C PHE A 27 5.37 -4.99 3.17
N PHE A 28 6.36 -5.17 2.29
CA PHE A 28 6.89 -6.49 1.99
C PHE A 28 7.60 -7.10 3.20
N GLU A 29 8.36 -6.31 3.97
CA GLU A 29 8.93 -6.74 5.26
C GLU A 29 7.84 -7.28 6.20
N PHE A 30 6.70 -6.60 6.32
CA PHE A 30 5.57 -7.10 7.13
C PHE A 30 5.10 -8.48 6.69
N ILE A 31 4.83 -8.64 5.39
CA ILE A 31 4.32 -9.91 4.84
C ILE A 31 5.32 -11.02 5.12
N THR A 32 6.61 -10.74 5.01
CA THR A 32 7.65 -11.72 5.32
C THR A 32 7.78 -12.04 6.80
N THR A 33 7.58 -11.05 7.68
CA THR A 33 7.78 -11.20 9.13
C THR A 33 6.59 -11.88 9.78
N ILE A 34 5.37 -11.60 9.32
CA ILE A 34 4.13 -12.11 9.94
C ILE A 34 3.11 -12.57 8.88
N PRO A 35 3.45 -13.56 8.03
CA PRO A 35 2.64 -13.96 6.88
C PRO A 35 1.25 -14.47 7.26
N ASN A 36 1.12 -15.14 8.41
CA ASN A 36 -0.16 -15.71 8.86
C ASN A 36 -1.19 -14.62 9.21
N ILE A 37 -0.75 -13.45 9.67
CA ILE A 37 -1.65 -12.34 9.97
C ILE A 37 -2.14 -11.70 8.67
N PHE A 38 -1.28 -11.60 7.67
CA PHE A 38 -1.69 -11.12 6.36
C PHE A 38 -2.66 -12.11 5.69
N ARG A 39 -2.40 -13.43 5.76
CA ARG A 39 -3.33 -14.48 5.33
C ARG A 39 -4.68 -14.40 6.04
N LEU A 40 -4.67 -14.21 7.36
CA LEU A 40 -5.91 -14.03 8.13
C LEU A 40 -6.68 -12.82 7.62
N LEU A 41 -6.00 -11.69 7.38
CA LEU A 41 -6.66 -10.49 6.88
C LEU A 41 -7.23 -10.67 5.46
N LEU A 42 -6.54 -11.39 4.58
CA LEU A 42 -7.06 -11.78 3.27
C LEU A 42 -8.30 -12.67 3.40
N ARG A 43 -8.25 -13.69 4.26
CA ARG A 43 -9.37 -14.60 4.50
C ARG A 43 -10.58 -13.86 5.05
N GLU A 44 -10.40 -12.96 6.02
CA GLU A 44 -11.52 -12.19 6.58
C GLU A 44 -12.08 -11.19 5.56
N SER A 45 -11.27 -10.74 4.59
CA SER A 45 -11.74 -9.86 3.50
C SER A 45 -12.63 -10.57 2.47
N SER A 46 -12.42 -11.87 2.25
CA SER A 46 -13.19 -12.70 1.29
C SER A 46 -14.16 -13.69 1.95
N GLY A 47 -14.15 -13.78 3.28
CA GLY A 47 -14.94 -14.74 4.06
C GLY A 47 -16.44 -14.43 4.07
N THR A 48 -17.24 -15.35 4.61
CA THR A 48 -18.73 -15.29 4.60
C THR A 48 -19.31 -14.35 5.66
N SER A 49 -18.56 -14.03 6.71
CA SER A 49 -19.02 -13.13 7.77
C SER A 49 -18.95 -11.66 7.37
N GLN A 50 -20.10 -10.99 7.35
CA GLN A 50 -20.21 -9.57 7.02
C GLN A 50 -19.45 -8.66 8.02
N SER A 51 -19.46 -9.00 9.31
CA SER A 51 -18.80 -8.20 10.35
C SER A 51 -17.28 -8.20 10.16
N PHE A 52 -16.70 -9.36 9.82
CA PHE A 52 -15.28 -9.49 9.54
C PHE A 52 -14.86 -8.84 8.22
N ARG A 53 -15.65 -9.02 7.14
CA ARG A 53 -15.43 -8.29 5.87
C ARG A 53 -15.42 -6.78 6.08
N THR A 54 -16.37 -6.28 6.87
CA THR A 54 -16.48 -4.84 7.17
C THR A 54 -15.29 -4.35 7.99
N ALA A 55 -14.83 -5.12 8.98
CA ALA A 55 -13.65 -4.78 9.77
C ALA A 55 -12.36 -4.75 8.92
N ALA A 56 -12.18 -5.74 8.04
CA ALA A 56 -11.05 -5.78 7.10
C ALA A 56 -11.08 -4.60 6.13
N ALA A 57 -12.25 -4.31 5.54
CA ALA A 57 -12.43 -3.16 4.65
C ALA A 57 -12.15 -1.82 5.35
N ARG A 58 -12.55 -1.67 6.61
CA ARG A 58 -12.24 -0.47 7.40
C ARG A 58 -10.73 -0.31 7.60
N GLU A 59 -10.00 -1.37 7.92
CA GLU A 59 -8.56 -1.27 8.15
C GLU A 59 -7.81 -0.96 6.83
N ILE A 60 -8.23 -1.53 5.69
CA ILE A 60 -7.71 -1.19 4.34
C ILE A 60 -8.04 0.27 3.98
N LYS A 61 -9.27 0.72 4.22
CA LYS A 61 -9.70 2.11 3.97
C LYS A 61 -8.94 3.11 4.84
N HIS A 62 -8.67 2.77 6.10
CA HIS A 62 -7.83 3.60 6.97
C HIS A 62 -6.37 3.64 6.50
N PHE A 63 -5.84 2.54 5.96
CA PHE A 63 -4.53 2.53 5.33
C PHE A 63 -4.48 3.47 4.11
N MET A 64 -5.49 3.40 3.23
CA MET A 64 -5.65 4.31 2.09
C MET A 64 -5.73 5.78 2.52
N MET A 65 -6.52 6.10 3.55
CA MET A 65 -6.67 7.47 4.05
C MET A 65 -5.34 8.04 4.59
N ASN A 66 -4.47 7.20 5.14
CA ASN A 66 -3.14 7.63 5.60
C ASN A 66 -2.21 7.96 4.43
N LEU A 67 -2.25 7.21 3.33
CA LEU A 67 -1.52 7.52 2.10
C LEU A 67 -2.04 8.81 1.47
N LEU A 68 -3.36 8.95 1.37
CA LEU A 68 -4.04 10.15 0.88
C LEU A 68 -3.57 11.41 1.61
N ASN A 69 -3.54 11.37 2.94
CA ASN A 69 -3.08 12.50 3.76
C ASN A 69 -1.62 12.88 3.50
N ILE A 70 -0.76 11.94 3.10
CA ILE A 70 0.64 12.23 2.75
C ILE A 70 0.69 12.95 1.40
N TYR A 71 -0.08 12.48 0.41
CA TYR A 71 -0.14 13.11 -0.91
C TYR A 71 -0.75 14.52 -0.87
N LEU A 72 -1.87 14.70 -0.16
CA LEU A 72 -2.52 16.01 0.01
C LEU A 72 -1.59 17.03 0.66
N LYS A 73 -0.87 16.64 1.73
CA LYS A 73 0.05 17.54 2.44
C LYS A 73 1.29 17.92 1.64
N LYS A 74 1.74 17.05 0.73
CA LYS A 74 3.04 17.22 0.05
C LYS A 74 2.93 17.82 -1.34
N ASN A 75 1.83 17.61 -2.05
CA ASN A 75 1.72 17.96 -3.48
C ASN A 75 0.49 18.82 -3.84
N ASN A 76 -0.31 19.28 -2.87
CA ASN A 76 -1.47 20.14 -3.09
C ASN A 76 -2.44 19.64 -4.18
N TYR A 77 -2.61 18.32 -4.27
CA TYR A 77 -3.45 17.68 -5.28
C TYR A 77 -4.95 17.90 -4.99
N PRO A 78 -5.81 18.02 -6.03
CA PRO A 78 -7.26 17.94 -5.88
C PRO A 78 -7.67 16.67 -5.12
N GLN A 79 -8.65 16.79 -4.23
CA GLN A 79 -9.00 15.74 -3.28
C GLN A 79 -9.49 14.45 -3.97
N ASP A 80 -10.26 14.58 -5.03
CA ASP A 80 -10.75 13.51 -5.89
C ASP A 80 -9.60 12.75 -6.57
N ILE A 81 -8.67 13.49 -7.16
CA ILE A 81 -7.48 12.94 -7.82
C ILE A 81 -6.58 12.21 -6.81
N ALA A 82 -6.35 12.80 -5.65
CA ALA A 82 -5.56 12.19 -4.59
C ALA A 82 -6.23 10.92 -4.04
N TYR A 83 -7.57 10.91 -3.95
CA TYR A 83 -8.35 9.74 -3.52
C TYR A 83 -8.18 8.58 -4.50
N VAL A 84 -8.45 8.81 -5.80
CA VAL A 84 -8.36 7.79 -6.84
C VAL A 84 -6.93 7.23 -6.94
N GLN A 85 -5.93 8.11 -6.85
CA GLN A 85 -4.54 7.67 -6.85
C GLN A 85 -4.22 6.79 -5.63
N SER A 86 -4.66 7.20 -4.44
CA SER A 86 -4.43 6.45 -3.20
C SER A 86 -5.11 5.08 -3.26
N GLU A 87 -6.33 5.01 -3.78
CA GLU A 87 -7.07 3.75 -3.98
C GLU A 87 -6.33 2.79 -4.92
N GLY A 88 -5.82 3.30 -6.06
CA GLY A 88 -5.06 2.50 -7.02
C GLY A 88 -3.74 1.96 -6.43
N ILE A 89 -3.00 2.80 -5.70
CA ILE A 89 -1.76 2.42 -5.01
C ILE A 89 -2.03 1.28 -4.03
N VAL A 90 -3.07 1.43 -3.20
CA VAL A 90 -3.43 0.45 -2.17
C VAL A 90 -3.82 -0.87 -2.81
N THR A 91 -4.68 -0.83 -3.83
CA THR A 91 -5.13 -2.03 -4.56
C THR A 91 -3.95 -2.81 -5.13
N LEU A 92 -3.01 -2.11 -5.78
CA LEU A 92 -1.81 -2.72 -6.37
C LEU A 92 -0.94 -3.38 -5.30
N VAL A 93 -0.60 -2.65 -4.23
CA VAL A 93 0.27 -3.14 -3.14
C VAL A 93 -0.37 -4.34 -2.45
N PHE A 94 -1.67 -4.28 -2.21
CA PHE A 94 -2.41 -5.34 -1.53
C PHE A 94 -2.47 -6.62 -2.36
N THR A 95 -2.74 -6.49 -3.66
CA THR A 95 -2.74 -7.59 -4.62
C THR A 95 -1.35 -8.23 -4.74
N ALA A 96 -0.31 -7.41 -4.89
CA ALA A 96 1.06 -7.91 -4.91
C ALA A 96 1.45 -8.59 -3.60
N GLY A 97 0.98 -8.07 -2.47
CA GLY A 97 1.19 -8.68 -1.17
C GLY A 97 0.60 -10.07 -1.05
N ALA A 98 -0.59 -10.30 -1.59
CA ALA A 98 -1.22 -11.61 -1.63
C ALA A 98 -0.38 -12.60 -2.43
N ASN A 99 0.08 -12.20 -3.61
CA ASN A 99 0.96 -13.02 -4.45
C ASN A 99 2.31 -13.32 -3.78
N ALA A 100 2.84 -12.37 -3.00
CA ALA A 100 4.15 -12.50 -2.34
C ALA A 100 4.19 -13.58 -1.23
N LEU A 101 3.03 -14.00 -0.70
CA LEU A 101 2.93 -14.98 0.37
C LEU A 101 3.46 -16.36 -0.02
N ASP A 102 3.24 -16.75 -1.27
CA ASP A 102 3.57 -18.09 -1.78
C ASP A 102 4.82 -18.09 -2.68
N MET A 103 5.45 -16.92 -2.82
CA MET A 103 6.69 -16.73 -3.58
C MET A 103 7.94 -17.04 -2.76
N ASN A 104 8.97 -17.56 -3.42
CA ASN A 104 10.31 -17.64 -2.86
C ASN A 104 10.98 -16.25 -2.77
N LYS A 105 12.14 -16.17 -2.10
CA LYS A 105 12.84 -14.90 -1.88
C LYS A 105 13.15 -14.15 -3.19
N LYS A 106 13.62 -14.85 -4.22
CA LYS A 106 14.01 -14.24 -5.50
C LYS A 106 12.80 -13.68 -6.25
N GLU A 107 11.73 -14.45 -6.34
CA GLU A 107 10.46 -14.02 -6.96
C GLU A 107 9.85 -12.82 -6.24
N ARG A 108 9.91 -12.83 -4.90
CA ARG A 108 9.40 -11.74 -4.07
C ARG A 108 10.19 -10.44 -4.29
N GLU A 109 11.51 -10.50 -4.41
CA GLU A 109 12.33 -9.33 -4.72
C GLU A 109 12.01 -8.76 -6.11
N GLN A 110 11.87 -9.62 -7.13
CA GLN A 110 11.46 -9.18 -8.46
C GLN A 110 10.05 -8.57 -8.47
N LEU A 111 9.11 -9.15 -7.73
CA LEU A 111 7.78 -8.58 -7.57
C LEU A 111 7.83 -7.20 -6.91
N LYS A 112 8.64 -7.06 -5.85
CA LYS A 112 8.83 -5.79 -5.14
C LYS A 112 9.34 -4.69 -6.08
N GLU A 113 10.36 -4.97 -6.88
CA GLU A 113 10.89 -4.03 -7.88
C GLU A 113 9.84 -3.60 -8.91
N ARG A 114 9.07 -4.57 -9.44
CA ARG A 114 7.97 -4.29 -10.37
C ARG A 114 6.89 -3.40 -9.75
N VAL A 115 6.48 -3.69 -8.51
CA VAL A 115 5.49 -2.87 -7.79
C VAL A 115 5.99 -1.45 -7.59
N ILE A 116 7.26 -1.27 -7.19
CA ILE A 116 7.86 0.06 -7.07
C ILE A 116 7.80 0.82 -8.40
N LEU A 117 8.13 0.15 -9.51
CA LEU A 117 8.08 0.77 -10.83
C LEU A 117 6.64 1.15 -11.23
N GLN A 118 5.68 0.26 -11.05
CA GLN A 118 4.26 0.52 -11.33
C GLN A 118 3.72 1.70 -10.52
N LEU A 119 4.07 1.78 -9.23
CA LEU A 119 3.67 2.91 -8.38
C LEU A 119 4.33 4.22 -8.81
N LYS A 120 5.60 4.19 -9.25
CA LYS A 120 6.26 5.36 -9.84
C LYS A 120 5.59 5.81 -11.14
N MET A 121 5.14 4.87 -11.99
CA MET A 121 4.37 5.17 -13.20
C MET A 121 3.03 5.83 -12.86
N LEU A 122 2.28 5.29 -11.90
CA LEU A 122 1.02 5.88 -11.42
C LEU A 122 1.24 7.28 -10.82
N ALA A 123 2.33 7.48 -10.07
CA ALA A 123 2.68 8.78 -9.52
C ALA A 123 3.02 9.81 -10.63
N LYS A 124 3.79 9.40 -11.64
CA LYS A 124 4.13 10.28 -12.78
C LYS A 124 2.93 10.59 -13.67
N GLY A 125 2.04 9.62 -13.92
CA GLY A 125 0.84 9.84 -14.73
C GLY A 125 -0.06 10.95 -14.19
N LEU A 126 -0.10 11.10 -12.86
CA LEU A 126 -0.82 12.17 -12.19
C LEU A 126 -0.24 13.56 -12.49
N ILE A 127 1.08 13.69 -12.52
CA ILE A 127 1.78 14.94 -12.82
C ILE A 127 1.46 15.37 -14.26
N ILE A 128 1.36 14.42 -15.20
CA ILE A 128 1.06 14.69 -16.61
C ILE A 128 -0.40 15.16 -16.79
N GLN A 129 -1.35 14.65 -16.02
CA GLN A 129 -2.75 15.12 -16.06
C GLN A 129 -2.92 16.56 -15.54
N GLN A 130 -2.00 17.06 -14.72
CA GLN A 130 -2.06 18.43 -14.20
C GLN A 130 -1.46 19.48 -15.15
N ILE A 131 -0.77 19.04 -16.21
CA ILE A 131 -0.15 19.92 -17.21
C ILE A 131 -1.11 20.18 -18.40
N LYS A 132 -2.18 19.40 -18.53
CA LYS A 132 -3.24 19.59 -19.53
C LYS A 132 -4.40 20.38 -18.93
#